data_AF-A0A846C0M8-F1
#
_entry.id   AF-A0A846C0M8-F1
#
_cell.length_a   1.000
_cell.length_b   1.000
_cell.length_c   1.000
_cell.angle_alpha   90.00
_cell.angle_beta   90.00
_cell.angle_gamma   90.00
#
_symmetry.space_group_name_H-M   'P 1'
#
loop_
_entity.id
_entity.type
_entity.pdbx_description
1 polymer ?
#
loop_
_entity_poly.entity_id
_entity_poly.type
_entity_poly.pdbx_seq_one_letter_code
_entity_poly.pdbx_strand_id
1 'polypeptide(L)'
;MDRTHFFESSSIIAQMLRPYELFANIIVNDKEVVEWFTEIASQLLNRTSLLVCGKPHRLVELEFYYYNEAHPDPFAHRHPLQLTWGRWYFHRQRDNYRGGSFKGLDLTFGDNTAFGGILIRSLEAADGTLIDGPSLCVDHLLAQAEVSQVGELDQAIDARVAWDSNSPLVLEETTIEQRQIFDSARVGLSLKRVHSYPNMPQYLLRPYRYLTEPQRIRKGKLYLVLALHLQQVSQEVIHQLTGCSRKTIERYILDFETGCQEKDLVSYFGRDLKPKDLCLLHGILK
;
A
#
# COMPACT_ATOMS: atom_id res chain seq x y z
N MET A 1 -2.52 29.68 -21.05
CA MET A 1 -3.80 30.02 -20.43
C MET A 1 -4.38 28.71 -19.93
N ASP A 2 -4.36 28.34 -18.67
CA ASP A 2 -4.20 29.12 -17.44
C ASP A 2 -3.47 28.22 -16.42
N ARG A 3 -2.29 28.64 -15.98
CA ARG A 3 -1.60 28.06 -14.82
C ARG A 3 -2.01 28.97 -13.67
N THR A 4 -2.42 28.40 -12.54
CA THR A 4 -2.86 29.05 -11.28
C THR A 4 -4.37 29.21 -11.09
N HIS A 5 -5.05 28.10 -10.77
CA HIS A 5 -6.10 28.09 -9.75
C HIS A 5 -6.01 26.78 -8.97
N PHE A 6 -4.90 26.61 -8.23
CA PHE A 6 -4.85 25.62 -7.17
C PHE A 6 -5.57 26.23 -5.97
N PHE A 7 -6.69 25.63 -5.58
CA PHE A 7 -7.36 25.97 -4.32
C PHE A 7 -6.36 25.79 -3.19
N GLU A 8 -6.11 26.85 -2.41
CA GLU A 8 -5.48 26.74 -1.09
C GLU A 8 -6.40 25.89 -0.21
N SER A 9 -6.17 24.58 -0.20
CA SER A 9 -6.90 23.68 0.67
C SER A 9 -6.36 23.85 2.10
N SER A 10 -7.26 24.18 3.03
CA SER A 10 -6.99 24.21 4.47
C SER A 10 -6.83 22.82 5.09
N SER A 11 -7.07 21.75 4.32
CA SER A 11 -6.91 20.37 4.77
C SER A 11 -5.43 20.00 4.86
N ILE A 12 -4.97 19.56 6.03
CA ILE A 12 -3.61 19.03 6.23
C ILE A 12 -3.39 17.79 5.36
N ILE A 13 -4.43 16.97 5.13
CA ILE A 13 -4.39 15.83 4.20
C ILE A 13 -4.04 16.31 2.79
N ALA A 14 -4.65 17.42 2.38
CA ALA A 14 -4.39 18.09 1.10
C ALA A 14 -3.05 18.85 1.06
N GLN A 15 -2.34 19.01 2.18
CA GLN A 15 -0.99 19.58 2.20
C GLN A 15 0.07 18.47 2.25
N MET A 16 -0.21 17.36 2.92
CA MET A 16 0.70 16.22 3.07
C MET A 16 0.76 15.32 1.86
N LEU A 17 -0.37 15.14 1.16
CA LEU A 17 -0.38 14.39 -0.08
C LEU A 17 0.20 15.21 -1.24
N ARG A 18 0.37 16.53 -1.10
CA ARG A 18 0.94 17.32 -2.19
C ARG A 18 2.27 16.70 -2.56
N PRO A 19 2.48 16.39 -3.84
CA PRO A 19 3.83 16.20 -4.34
C PRO A 19 4.61 17.42 -3.89
N TYR A 20 5.67 17.19 -3.12
CA TYR A 20 6.48 18.22 -2.49
C TYR A 20 6.74 19.36 -3.50
N GLU A 21 6.00 20.48 -3.43
CA GLU A 21 6.22 21.65 -4.31
C GLU A 21 7.56 22.37 -3.99
N LEU A 22 8.48 21.67 -3.34
CA LEU A 22 9.83 22.10 -2.97
C LEU A 22 10.94 21.12 -3.39
N PHE A 23 10.63 19.98 -4.01
CA PHE A 23 11.63 19.13 -4.67
C PHE A 23 11.44 19.14 -6.19
N ALA A 24 11.52 20.34 -6.79
CA ALA A 24 11.81 20.51 -8.22
C ALA A 24 13.18 19.92 -8.65
N ASN A 25 13.81 19.12 -7.78
CA ASN A 25 14.88 18.19 -8.08
C ASN A 25 14.41 16.82 -7.59
N ILE A 26 13.97 15.99 -8.54
CA ILE A 26 14.01 14.51 -8.55
C ILE A 26 14.20 13.88 -7.16
N ILE A 27 13.27 13.08 -6.65
CA ILE A 27 13.62 12.15 -5.56
C ILE A 27 14.79 11.30 -6.07
N VAL A 28 15.99 11.52 -5.54
CA VAL A 28 17.24 11.08 -6.18
C VAL A 28 17.61 9.65 -5.76
N ASN A 29 17.05 9.18 -4.64
CA ASN A 29 17.39 7.87 -4.08
C ASN A 29 16.25 7.23 -3.28
N ASP A 30 16.35 5.92 -3.07
CA ASP A 30 15.31 5.12 -2.39
C ASP A 30 15.04 5.52 -0.95
N LYS A 31 16.01 6.11 -0.25
CA LYS A 31 15.86 6.48 1.16
C LYS A 31 14.83 7.62 1.30
N GLU A 32 14.95 8.63 0.44
CA GLU A 32 13.99 9.75 0.39
C GLU A 32 12.57 9.28 0.05
N VAL A 33 12.43 8.31 -0.84
CA VAL A 33 11.12 7.68 -1.15
C VAL A 33 10.52 7.01 0.08
N VAL A 34 11.32 6.24 0.83
CA VAL A 34 10.87 5.56 2.05
C VAL A 34 10.46 6.55 3.13
N GLU A 35 11.25 7.60 3.36
CA GLU A 35 10.93 8.66 4.32
C GLU A 35 9.61 9.35 3.96
N TRP A 36 9.43 9.71 2.69
CA TRP A 36 8.20 10.30 2.19
C TRP A 36 6.97 9.39 2.38
N PHE A 37 7.09 8.10 2.02
CA PHE A 37 6.00 7.14 2.23
C PHE A 37 5.69 6.95 3.71
N THR A 38 6.70 6.98 4.57
CA THR A 38 6.53 6.87 6.03
C THR A 38 5.75 8.05 6.58
N GLU A 39 6.03 9.28 6.12
CA GLU A 39 5.30 10.48 6.52
C GLU A 39 3.81 10.40 6.10
N ILE A 40 3.55 10.02 4.85
CA ILE A 40 2.17 9.84 4.36
C ILE A 40 1.45 8.74 5.16
N ALA A 41 2.09 7.59 5.35
CA ALA A 41 1.53 6.48 6.11
C ALA A 41 1.24 6.88 7.57
N SER A 42 2.12 7.66 8.20
CA SER A 42 1.93 8.16 9.56
C SER A 42 0.72 9.09 9.67
N GLN A 43 0.42 9.88 8.66
CA GLN A 43 -0.82 10.68 8.66
C GLN A 43 -2.03 9.77 8.45
N LEU A 44 -2.02 8.96 7.40
CA LEU A 44 -3.19 8.19 7.00
C LEU A 44 -3.60 7.13 8.04
N LEU A 45 -2.64 6.42 8.66
CA LEU A 45 -2.93 5.32 9.59
C LEU A 45 -3.29 5.78 11.01
N ASN A 46 -2.97 7.03 11.34
CA ASN A 46 -2.90 7.48 12.73
C ASN A 46 -3.55 8.85 12.96
N ARG A 47 -3.87 9.62 11.92
CA ARG A 47 -4.47 10.96 12.01
C ARG A 47 -5.59 11.17 11.00
N THR A 48 -6.07 10.10 10.36
CA THR A 48 -7.12 10.18 9.34
C THR A 48 -8.16 9.09 9.57
N SER A 49 -9.42 9.44 9.34
CA SER A 49 -10.53 8.51 9.20
C SER A 49 -11.02 8.52 7.76
N LEU A 50 -11.35 7.34 7.26
CA LEU A 50 -12.12 7.19 6.02
C LEU A 50 -13.60 7.13 6.37
N LEU A 51 -14.33 8.19 6.07
CA LEU A 51 -15.79 8.20 6.12
C LEU A 51 -16.33 7.52 4.87
N VAL A 52 -17.21 6.54 5.08
CA VAL A 52 -17.93 5.81 4.03
C VAL A 52 -19.40 6.09 4.24
N CYS A 53 -19.98 6.94 3.40
CA CYS A 53 -21.34 7.47 3.55
C CYS A 53 -21.56 8.02 4.98
N GLY A 54 -20.57 8.79 5.48
CA GLY A 54 -20.58 9.39 6.82
C GLY A 54 -20.20 8.45 7.97
N LYS A 55 -20.00 7.15 7.73
CA LYS A 55 -19.59 6.19 8.78
C LYS A 55 -18.06 6.10 8.87
N PRO A 56 -17.45 6.29 10.06
CA PRO A 56 -16.00 6.33 10.18
C PRO A 56 -15.36 4.94 10.15
N HIS A 57 -14.23 4.88 9.45
CA HIS A 57 -13.33 3.73 9.40
C HIS A 57 -11.90 4.18 9.64
N ARG A 58 -11.12 3.33 10.29
CA ARG A 58 -9.68 3.52 10.44
C ARG A 58 -8.95 2.79 9.31
N LEU A 59 -8.00 3.47 8.67
CA LEU A 59 -7.02 2.84 7.79
C LEU A 59 -6.02 2.06 8.66
N VAL A 60 -5.83 0.76 8.39
CA VAL A 60 -4.91 -0.08 9.20
C VAL A 60 -3.84 -0.81 8.38
N GLU A 61 -3.93 -0.76 7.04
CA GLU A 61 -2.91 -1.30 6.14
C GLU A 61 -2.92 -0.58 4.78
N LEU A 62 -1.74 -0.16 4.33
CA LEU A 62 -1.51 0.56 3.08
C LEU A 62 -0.36 -0.06 2.28
N GLU A 63 -0.41 0.02 0.95
CA GLU A 63 0.73 -0.27 0.07
C GLU A 63 0.97 0.85 -0.93
N PHE A 64 2.23 1.27 -1.06
CA PHE A 64 2.64 2.33 -1.97
C PHE A 64 3.12 1.77 -3.31
N TYR A 65 2.69 2.42 -4.39
CA TYR A 65 3.13 2.17 -5.76
C TYR A 65 3.44 3.51 -6.42
N TYR A 66 4.70 3.71 -6.79
CA TYR A 66 5.18 4.98 -7.33
C TYR A 66 6.10 4.75 -8.53
N TYR A 67 5.86 5.45 -9.61
CA TYR A 67 6.67 5.35 -10.82
C TYR A 67 7.01 6.73 -11.36
N ASN A 68 8.31 6.98 -11.52
CA ASN A 68 8.85 8.02 -12.39
C ASN A 68 10.15 7.48 -13.05
N GLU A 69 10.85 8.31 -13.82
CA GLU A 69 12.10 7.87 -14.49
C GLU A 69 13.23 7.51 -13.51
N ALA A 70 13.31 8.18 -12.36
CA ALA A 70 14.33 7.94 -11.32
C ALA A 70 13.97 6.78 -10.36
N HIS A 71 12.68 6.46 -10.23
CA HIS A 71 12.11 5.42 -9.40
C HIS A 71 11.14 4.54 -10.21
N PRO A 72 11.64 3.75 -11.17
CA PRO A 72 10.80 3.04 -12.13
C PRO A 72 10.18 1.76 -11.55
N ASP A 73 9.37 1.84 -10.49
CA ASP A 73 8.72 0.67 -9.88
C ASP A 73 7.83 -0.07 -10.91
N PRO A 74 8.21 -1.30 -11.33
CA PRO A 74 7.47 -2.03 -12.36
C PRO A 74 6.15 -2.63 -11.86
N PHE A 75 5.86 -2.53 -10.57
CA PHE A 75 4.62 -2.99 -9.97
C PHE A 75 3.53 -1.92 -9.96
N ALA A 76 3.87 -0.65 -10.20
CA ALA A 76 2.88 0.41 -10.32
C ALA A 76 1.96 0.18 -11.52
N HIS A 77 0.65 0.41 -11.33
CA HIS A 77 -0.34 0.25 -12.39
C HIS A 77 -0.12 1.22 -13.55
N ARG A 78 0.32 2.45 -13.25
CA ARG A 78 0.53 3.55 -14.22
C ARG A 78 -0.72 3.87 -15.03
N HIS A 79 -1.87 3.78 -14.39
CA HIS A 79 -3.12 4.23 -15.00
C HIS A 79 -3.11 5.77 -15.11
N PRO A 80 -3.64 6.39 -16.17
CA PRO A 80 -3.62 7.86 -16.31
C PRO A 80 -4.19 8.61 -15.10
N LEU A 81 -5.21 8.07 -14.42
CA LEU A 81 -5.74 8.67 -13.19
C LEU A 81 -4.70 8.74 -12.05
N GLN A 82 -3.74 7.81 -11.99
CA GLN A 82 -2.66 7.84 -10.99
C GLN A 82 -1.62 8.94 -11.24
N LEU A 83 -1.69 9.67 -12.37
CA LEU A 83 -0.96 10.93 -12.55
C LEU A 83 -1.60 12.07 -11.76
N THR A 84 -2.87 11.93 -11.40
CA THR A 84 -3.60 12.96 -10.65
C THR A 84 -3.36 12.81 -9.16
N TRP A 85 -3.64 13.89 -8.45
CA TRP A 85 -3.45 13.99 -7.03
C TRP A 85 -4.79 13.95 -6.27
N GLY A 86 -4.84 13.18 -5.18
CA GLY A 86 -5.95 13.20 -4.23
C GLY A 86 -7.25 12.58 -4.76
N ARG A 87 -7.21 11.74 -5.78
CA ARG A 87 -8.40 11.11 -6.36
C ARG A 87 -8.50 9.65 -5.92
N TRP A 88 -9.71 9.12 -5.94
CA TRP A 88 -9.94 7.69 -5.78
C TRP A 88 -9.72 6.97 -7.11
N TYR A 89 -8.98 5.86 -7.10
CA TYR A 89 -8.78 5.00 -8.26
C TYR A 89 -9.11 3.55 -7.93
N PHE A 90 -10.25 3.07 -8.42
CA PHE A 90 -10.55 1.65 -8.40
C PHE A 90 -9.72 0.90 -9.44
N HIS A 91 -9.19 -0.26 -9.08
CA HIS A 91 -8.36 -1.06 -9.98
C HIS A 91 -9.12 -1.47 -11.24
N ARG A 92 -8.52 -1.19 -12.40
CA ARG A 92 -9.07 -1.53 -13.71
C ARG A 92 -8.20 -2.56 -14.44
N GLN A 93 -8.80 -3.26 -15.38
CA GLN A 93 -8.13 -3.99 -16.44
C GLN A 93 -8.58 -3.39 -17.76
N ARG A 94 -7.68 -2.64 -18.43
CA ARG A 94 -8.06 -1.69 -19.49
C ARG A 94 -9.10 -0.73 -18.93
N ASP A 95 -10.22 -0.53 -19.60
CA ASP A 95 -11.27 0.41 -19.18
C ASP A 95 -12.28 -0.19 -18.19
N ASN A 96 -12.26 -1.53 -18.00
CA ASN A 96 -13.20 -2.24 -17.15
C ASN A 96 -12.70 -2.34 -15.70
N TYR A 97 -13.60 -2.18 -14.74
CA TYR A 97 -13.28 -2.46 -13.33
C TYR A 97 -12.92 -3.93 -13.14
N ARG A 98 -11.93 -4.21 -12.29
CA ARG A 98 -11.63 -5.59 -11.89
C ARG A 98 -12.74 -6.09 -10.98
N GLY A 99 -13.28 -7.28 -11.28
CA GLY A 99 -14.22 -7.99 -10.42
C GLY A 99 -13.55 -9.08 -9.56
N GLY A 100 -14.34 -9.76 -8.74
CA GLY A 100 -13.88 -10.88 -7.91
C GLY A 100 -12.77 -10.49 -6.94
N SER A 101 -11.77 -11.36 -6.78
CA SER A 101 -10.67 -11.20 -5.82
C SER A 101 -9.54 -10.26 -6.27
N PHE A 102 -9.75 -9.48 -7.33
CA PHE A 102 -8.75 -8.57 -7.90
C PHE A 102 -9.16 -7.09 -7.82
N LYS A 103 -10.18 -6.78 -7.01
CA LYS A 103 -10.58 -5.42 -6.68
C LYS A 103 -9.54 -4.78 -5.75
N GLY A 104 -9.34 -3.48 -5.93
CA GLY A 104 -8.54 -2.63 -5.06
C GLY A 104 -8.97 -1.18 -5.24
N LEU A 105 -8.69 -0.37 -4.23
CA LEU A 105 -8.93 1.07 -4.22
C LEU A 105 -7.61 1.74 -3.85
N ASP A 106 -7.13 2.60 -4.75
CA ASP A 106 -5.97 3.44 -4.49
C ASP A 106 -6.40 4.88 -4.21
N LEU A 107 -5.67 5.54 -3.31
CA LEU A 107 -5.59 6.99 -3.26
C LEU A 107 -4.47 7.46 -4.18
N THR A 108 -4.78 8.31 -5.16
CA THR A 108 -3.77 8.81 -6.08
C THR A 108 -2.94 9.93 -5.47
N PHE A 109 -1.65 9.94 -5.78
CA PHE A 109 -0.71 10.96 -5.29
C PHE A 109 0.33 11.35 -6.36
N GLY A 110 -0.04 11.22 -7.63
CA GLY A 110 0.79 11.69 -8.75
C GLY A 110 0.84 13.21 -8.84
N ASP A 111 1.73 13.71 -9.69
CA ASP A 111 2.02 15.15 -9.86
C ASP A 111 1.88 15.63 -11.32
N ASN A 112 1.16 14.86 -12.14
CA ASN A 112 1.08 14.93 -13.59
C ASN A 112 2.32 14.47 -14.36
N THR A 113 3.42 14.13 -13.69
CA THR A 113 4.66 13.60 -14.30
C THR A 113 4.98 12.19 -13.81
N ALA A 114 4.75 11.93 -12.52
CA ALA A 114 4.91 10.66 -11.85
C ALA A 114 3.54 10.02 -11.56
N PHE A 115 3.49 8.70 -11.64
CA PHE A 115 2.32 7.92 -11.26
C PHE A 115 2.43 7.53 -9.78
N GLY A 116 1.38 7.78 -9.00
CA GLY A 116 1.31 7.40 -7.60
C GLY A 116 -0.06 6.81 -7.24
N GLY A 117 -0.06 5.64 -6.61
CA GLY A 117 -1.24 5.02 -5.99
C GLY A 117 -0.91 4.41 -4.62
N ILE A 118 -1.71 4.74 -3.61
CA ILE A 118 -1.66 4.14 -2.27
C ILE A 118 -2.84 3.19 -2.15
N LEU A 119 -2.57 1.90 -2.26
CA LEU A 119 -3.59 0.87 -2.13
C LEU A 119 -4.08 0.79 -0.68
N ILE A 120 -5.37 0.95 -0.48
CA ILE A 120 -6.05 0.67 0.78
C ILE A 120 -6.26 -0.84 0.89
N ARG A 121 -5.59 -1.48 1.85
CA ARG A 121 -5.61 -2.94 1.97
C ARG A 121 -6.50 -3.44 3.08
N SER A 122 -6.52 -2.75 4.20
CA SER A 122 -7.31 -3.17 5.35
C SER A 122 -7.90 -1.96 6.08
N LEU A 123 -9.12 -2.14 6.55
CA LEU A 123 -9.90 -1.15 7.30
C LEU A 123 -10.34 -1.74 8.63
N GLU A 124 -10.50 -0.89 9.64
CA GLU A 124 -11.21 -1.22 10.87
C GLU A 124 -12.48 -0.36 10.95
N ALA A 125 -13.64 -1.01 11.05
CA ALA A 125 -14.91 -0.34 11.24
C ALA A 125 -15.07 0.17 12.68
N ALA A 126 -16.03 1.07 12.91
CA ALA A 126 -16.26 1.70 14.21
C ALA A 126 -16.55 0.70 15.36
N ASP A 127 -17.06 -0.49 15.05
CA ASP A 127 -17.32 -1.57 16.02
C ASP A 127 -16.08 -2.44 16.30
N GLY A 128 -14.92 -2.11 15.72
CA GLY A 128 -13.68 -2.88 15.84
C GLY A 128 -13.59 -4.06 14.87
N THR A 129 -14.56 -4.25 13.96
CA THR A 129 -14.48 -5.28 12.92
C THR A 129 -13.32 -4.98 11.97
N LEU A 130 -12.43 -5.96 11.77
CA LEU A 130 -11.35 -5.88 10.78
C LEU A 130 -11.83 -6.36 9.42
N ILE A 131 -11.64 -5.53 8.41
CA ILE A 131 -11.77 -5.86 7.00
C ILE A 131 -10.35 -6.07 6.45
N ASP A 132 -9.91 -7.33 6.36
CA ASP A 132 -8.53 -7.72 6.00
C ASP A 132 -8.41 -8.14 4.52
N GLY A 133 -8.06 -7.19 3.65
CA GLY A 133 -7.75 -7.43 2.25
C GLY A 133 -8.37 -6.42 1.28
N PRO A 134 -7.67 -6.04 0.20
CA PRO A 134 -8.07 -4.92 -0.65
C PRO A 134 -9.42 -5.15 -1.34
N SER A 135 -9.69 -6.37 -1.80
CA SER A 135 -10.98 -6.69 -2.41
C SER A 135 -12.13 -6.69 -1.41
N LEU A 136 -11.86 -7.12 -0.17
CA LEU A 136 -12.86 -7.08 0.91
C LEU A 136 -13.14 -5.66 1.36
N CYS A 137 -12.13 -4.78 1.36
CA CYS A 137 -12.34 -3.35 1.55
C CYS A 137 -13.31 -2.81 0.50
N VAL A 138 -13.08 -3.07 -0.78
CA VAL A 138 -14.00 -2.62 -1.85
C VAL A 138 -15.41 -3.21 -1.65
N ASP A 139 -15.56 -4.49 -1.33
CA ASP A 139 -16.87 -5.09 -1.03
C ASP A 139 -17.59 -4.41 0.13
N HIS A 140 -16.84 -4.11 1.19
CA HIS A 140 -17.37 -3.39 2.34
C HIS A 140 -17.83 -1.97 1.97
N LEU A 141 -17.05 -1.25 1.14
CA LEU A 141 -17.43 0.08 0.66
C LEU A 141 -18.73 0.05 -0.17
N LEU A 142 -18.86 -0.91 -1.08
CA LEU A 142 -20.07 -1.10 -1.89
C LEU A 142 -21.28 -1.38 -1.01
N ALA A 143 -21.14 -2.31 -0.05
CA ALA A 143 -22.21 -2.65 0.88
C ALA A 143 -22.64 -1.45 1.74
N GLN A 144 -21.69 -0.66 2.25
CA GLN A 144 -21.99 0.54 3.05
C GLN A 144 -22.64 1.66 2.23
N ALA A 145 -22.30 1.76 0.94
CA ALA A 145 -22.89 2.72 0.01
C ALA A 145 -24.19 2.22 -0.64
N GLU A 146 -24.66 1.02 -0.29
CA GLU A 146 -25.89 0.41 -0.81
C GLU A 146 -25.91 0.29 -2.36
N VAL A 147 -24.73 0.08 -2.95
CA VAL A 147 -24.55 -0.10 -4.40
C VAL A 147 -23.94 -1.46 -4.71
N SER A 148 -24.21 -2.00 -5.89
CA SER A 148 -23.83 -3.38 -6.24
C SER A 148 -22.54 -3.44 -7.08
N GLN A 149 -22.15 -2.33 -7.70
CA GLN A 149 -21.05 -2.27 -8.64
C GLN A 149 -20.12 -1.10 -8.35
N VAL A 150 -18.83 -1.33 -8.59
CA VAL A 150 -17.78 -0.30 -8.48
C VAL A 150 -18.10 0.92 -9.33
N GLY A 151 -18.68 0.73 -10.52
CA GLY A 151 -19.05 1.85 -11.39
C GLY A 151 -20.08 2.80 -10.79
N GLU A 152 -21.04 2.27 -10.01
CA GLU A 152 -22.06 3.09 -9.33
C GLU A 152 -21.42 3.95 -8.23
N LEU A 153 -20.51 3.35 -7.43
CA LEU A 153 -19.77 4.08 -6.41
C LEU A 153 -18.81 5.13 -7.00
N ASP A 154 -18.06 4.78 -8.06
CA ASP A 154 -17.14 5.70 -8.75
C ASP A 154 -17.90 6.88 -9.38
N GLN A 155 -19.08 6.62 -9.94
CA GLN A 155 -19.97 7.66 -10.44
C GLN A 155 -20.47 8.58 -9.32
N ALA A 156 -20.81 8.03 -8.15
CA ALA A 156 -21.25 8.83 -7.00
C ALA A 156 -20.12 9.70 -6.42
N ILE A 157 -18.87 9.20 -6.43
CA ILE A 157 -17.68 9.99 -6.11
C ILE A 157 -17.54 11.17 -7.09
N ASP A 158 -17.88 10.96 -8.36
CA ASP A 158 -17.92 11.98 -9.41
C ASP A 158 -16.61 12.76 -9.51
N ALA A 159 -15.50 12.03 -9.55
CA ALA A 159 -14.18 12.65 -9.60
C ALA A 159 -13.88 13.55 -8.37
N ARG A 160 -14.63 13.44 -7.28
CA ARG A 160 -14.36 14.00 -5.95
C ARG A 160 -12.86 13.86 -5.60
N VAL A 161 -12.21 14.92 -5.10
CA VAL A 161 -10.98 14.72 -4.33
C VAL A 161 -11.33 14.00 -3.04
N ALA A 162 -10.38 13.24 -2.50
CA ALA A 162 -10.61 12.32 -1.40
C ALA A 162 -11.08 13.02 -0.11
N TRP A 163 -10.92 14.32 0.03
CA TRP A 163 -11.37 15.13 1.19
C TRP A 163 -12.56 16.05 0.85
N ASP A 164 -13.25 15.85 -0.27
CA ASP A 164 -14.50 16.56 -0.55
C ASP A 164 -15.63 15.99 0.31
N SER A 165 -16.20 16.82 1.18
CA SER A 165 -17.26 16.41 2.12
C SER A 165 -18.56 15.96 1.43
N ASN A 166 -18.74 16.25 0.15
CA ASN A 166 -19.90 15.80 -0.63
C ASN A 166 -19.66 14.44 -1.31
N SER A 167 -18.45 13.88 -1.21
CA SER A 167 -18.15 12.54 -1.69
C SER A 167 -18.72 11.47 -0.75
N PRO A 168 -19.19 10.31 -1.25
CA PRO A 168 -19.51 9.17 -0.40
C PRO A 168 -18.27 8.58 0.30
N LEU A 169 -17.06 8.83 -0.22
CA LEU A 169 -15.79 8.42 0.38
C LEU A 169 -14.96 9.66 0.71
N VAL A 170 -14.77 9.93 2.01
CA VAL A 170 -14.07 11.13 2.50
C VAL A 170 -12.95 10.75 3.46
N LEU A 171 -11.74 11.23 3.22
CA LEU A 171 -10.66 11.25 4.17
C LEU A 171 -10.78 12.54 5.00
N GLU A 172 -10.97 12.36 6.29
CA GLU A 172 -11.10 13.44 7.26
C GLU A 172 -9.98 13.32 8.30
N GLU A 173 -9.40 14.46 8.68
CA GLU A 173 -8.43 14.49 9.76
C GLU A 173 -9.14 14.33 11.10
N THR A 174 -8.58 13.50 11.96
CA THR A 174 -9.19 13.21 13.24
C THR A 174 -8.15 12.89 14.31
N THR A 175 -8.55 13.05 15.57
CA THR A 175 -7.74 12.61 16.71
C THR A 175 -8.15 11.20 17.07
N ILE A 176 -7.35 10.23 16.64
CA ILE A 176 -7.48 8.82 17.00
C ILE A 176 -6.27 8.35 17.79
N GLU A 177 -6.46 7.27 18.55
CA GLU A 177 -5.36 6.59 19.26
C GLU A 177 -4.21 6.32 18.28
N GLN A 178 -3.00 6.74 18.65
CA GLN A 178 -1.81 6.46 17.85
C GLN A 178 -1.42 5.00 18.05
N ARG A 179 -1.28 4.24 16.95
CA ARG A 179 -0.79 2.86 16.97
C ARG A 179 0.62 2.83 16.39
N GLN A 180 1.45 1.90 16.87
CA GLN A 180 2.76 1.65 16.28
C GLN A 180 2.58 1.24 14.82
N ILE A 181 3.33 1.89 13.93
CA ILE A 181 3.36 1.55 12.51
C ILE A 181 4.52 0.58 12.28
N PHE A 182 4.24 -0.47 11.53
CA PHE A 182 5.21 -1.44 11.04
C PHE A 182 5.29 -1.34 9.52
N ASP A 183 6.48 -1.50 8.97
CA ASP A 183 6.73 -1.57 7.54
C ASP A 183 7.22 -2.96 7.12
N SER A 184 6.92 -3.35 5.88
CA SER A 184 7.38 -4.62 5.29
C SER A 184 7.29 -4.60 3.77
N ALA A 185 7.74 -5.67 3.13
CA ALA A 185 7.49 -5.89 1.71
C ALA A 185 5.99 -6.02 1.39
N ARG A 186 5.62 -5.56 0.19
CA ARG A 186 4.26 -5.62 -0.36
C ARG A 186 3.82 -7.07 -0.64
N VAL A 187 2.52 -7.32 -0.56
CA VAL A 187 1.89 -8.62 -0.71
C VAL A 187 1.46 -8.88 -2.14
N GLY A 188 1.73 -10.11 -2.63
CA GLY A 188 1.21 -10.57 -3.91
C GLY A 188 2.04 -10.15 -5.13
N LEU A 189 3.22 -9.58 -4.91
CA LEU A 189 4.18 -9.32 -5.97
C LEU A 189 4.88 -10.63 -6.39
N SER A 190 5.21 -10.74 -7.69
CA SER A 190 5.88 -11.92 -8.25
C SER A 190 6.84 -11.53 -9.37
N LEU A 191 7.76 -12.43 -9.72
CA LEU A 191 8.73 -12.24 -10.82
C LEU A 191 8.23 -12.83 -12.15
N LYS A 192 6.91 -13.02 -12.31
CA LYS A 192 6.34 -13.59 -13.55
C LYS A 192 6.60 -12.76 -14.80
N ARG A 193 6.76 -11.44 -14.64
CA ARG A 193 6.95 -10.48 -15.75
C ARG A 193 8.37 -9.95 -15.85
N VAL A 194 9.34 -10.60 -15.19
CA VAL A 194 10.72 -10.10 -15.11
C VAL A 194 11.41 -9.97 -16.46
N HIS A 195 11.05 -10.78 -17.46
CA HIS A 195 11.56 -10.62 -18.82
C HIS A 195 11.09 -9.32 -19.49
N SER A 196 9.87 -8.85 -19.17
CA SER A 196 9.35 -7.56 -19.64
C SER A 196 9.82 -6.40 -18.77
N TYR A 197 10.13 -6.66 -17.50
CA TYR A 197 10.55 -5.67 -16.50
C TYR A 197 11.75 -6.21 -15.70
N PRO A 198 12.98 -6.12 -16.23
CA PRO A 198 14.17 -6.71 -15.61
C PRO A 198 14.50 -6.16 -14.22
N ASN A 199 14.01 -4.95 -13.90
CA ASN A 199 14.22 -4.30 -12.61
C ASN A 199 13.26 -4.78 -11.49
N MET A 200 12.29 -5.67 -11.76
CA MET A 200 11.35 -6.20 -10.74
C MET A 200 12.03 -6.68 -9.44
N PRO A 201 13.17 -7.39 -9.46
CA PRO A 201 13.84 -7.82 -8.23
C PRO A 201 14.19 -6.66 -7.29
N GLN A 202 14.51 -5.48 -7.83
CA GLN A 202 14.88 -4.29 -7.05
C GLN A 202 13.71 -3.73 -6.22
N TYR A 203 12.47 -4.02 -6.62
CA TYR A 203 11.25 -3.46 -6.02
C TYR A 203 10.39 -4.48 -5.28
N LEU A 204 10.71 -5.77 -5.44
CA LEU A 204 9.90 -6.88 -4.94
C LEU A 204 9.76 -6.85 -3.42
N LEU A 205 10.83 -6.50 -2.72
CA LEU A 205 10.92 -6.60 -1.27
C LEU A 205 11.11 -5.25 -0.56
N ARG A 206 10.93 -4.14 -1.29
CA ARG A 206 11.00 -2.80 -0.72
C ARG A 206 9.94 -2.61 0.38
N PRO A 207 10.26 -1.88 1.47
CA PRO A 207 9.38 -1.70 2.63
C PRO A 207 8.24 -0.72 2.35
N TYR A 208 7.45 -0.97 1.30
CA TYR A 208 6.40 -0.06 0.82
C TYR A 208 5.01 -0.46 1.29
N ARG A 209 4.92 -1.33 2.28
CA ARG A 209 3.68 -1.72 2.95
C ARG A 209 3.75 -1.28 4.40
N TYR A 210 2.74 -0.55 4.86
CA TYR A 210 2.64 -0.02 6.22
C TYR A 210 1.38 -0.54 6.90
N LEU A 211 1.45 -0.90 8.18
CA LEU A 211 0.31 -1.41 8.93
C LEU A 211 0.39 -1.12 10.44
N THR A 212 -0.77 -1.11 11.10
CA THR A 212 -0.91 -0.89 12.56
C THR A 212 -1.47 -2.08 13.32
N GLU A 213 -1.93 -3.12 12.62
CA GLU A 213 -2.58 -4.30 13.20
C GLU A 213 -1.76 -5.59 12.97
N PRO A 214 -0.51 -5.66 13.48
CA PRO A 214 0.44 -6.72 13.14
C PRO A 214 -0.03 -8.11 13.56
N GLN A 215 -0.89 -8.23 14.57
CA GLN A 215 -1.45 -9.51 15.02
C GLN A 215 -2.71 -9.92 14.24
N ARG A 216 -3.63 -8.98 13.97
CA ARG A 216 -4.93 -9.28 13.34
C ARG A 216 -4.86 -9.41 11.82
N ILE A 217 -3.99 -8.66 11.13
CA ILE A 217 -3.80 -8.78 9.67
C ILE A 217 -3.11 -10.10 9.35
N ARG A 218 -3.74 -10.93 8.50
CA ARG A 218 -3.30 -12.31 8.23
C ARG A 218 -2.37 -12.42 7.03
N LYS A 219 -2.58 -11.59 5.99
CA LYS A 219 -1.77 -11.66 4.78
C LYS A 219 -0.41 -10.98 4.99
N GLY A 220 0.62 -11.50 4.34
CA GLY A 220 1.96 -10.93 4.40
C GLY A 220 2.71 -11.07 5.73
N LYS A 221 2.29 -12.00 6.62
CA LYS A 221 3.00 -12.27 7.88
C LYS A 221 4.49 -12.57 7.69
N LEU A 222 4.85 -13.34 6.66
CA LEU A 222 6.27 -13.64 6.40
C LEU A 222 7.10 -12.37 6.19
N TYR A 223 6.56 -11.36 5.49
CA TYR A 223 7.29 -10.14 5.17
C TYR A 223 7.53 -9.31 6.43
N LEU A 224 6.51 -9.24 7.30
CA LEU A 224 6.63 -8.55 8.59
C LEU A 224 7.61 -9.27 9.53
N VAL A 225 7.55 -10.61 9.60
CA VAL A 225 8.50 -11.41 10.40
C VAL A 225 9.94 -11.15 9.96
N LEU A 226 10.21 -11.20 8.64
CA LEU A 226 11.54 -10.96 8.11
C LEU A 226 12.00 -9.50 8.28
N ALA A 227 11.11 -8.52 8.11
CA ALA A 227 11.40 -7.12 8.36
C ALA A 227 11.83 -6.89 9.82
N LEU A 228 11.07 -7.42 10.79
CA LEU A 228 11.41 -7.33 12.22
C LEU A 228 12.72 -8.07 12.55
N HIS A 229 12.96 -9.23 11.95
CA HIS A 229 14.22 -9.95 12.12
C HIS A 229 15.42 -9.14 11.60
N LEU A 230 15.29 -8.50 10.44
CA LEU A 230 16.32 -7.61 9.89
C LEU A 230 16.62 -6.42 10.81
N GLN A 231 15.60 -5.90 11.49
CA GLN A 231 15.70 -4.89 12.55
C GLN A 231 16.26 -5.42 13.88
N GLN A 232 16.74 -6.67 13.93
CA GLN A 232 17.32 -7.34 15.10
C GLN A 232 16.33 -7.52 16.27
N VAL A 233 15.02 -7.54 15.98
CA VAL A 233 13.99 -7.87 16.97
C VAL A 233 14.08 -9.36 17.31
N SER A 234 14.05 -9.69 18.61
CA SER A 234 14.15 -11.08 19.05
C SER A 234 12.94 -11.91 18.61
N GLN A 235 13.13 -13.21 18.36
CA GLN A 235 12.06 -14.09 17.89
C GLN A 235 10.87 -14.14 18.87
N GLU A 236 11.12 -13.99 20.17
CA GLU A 236 10.06 -13.93 21.18
C GLU A 236 9.22 -12.65 21.05
N VAL A 237 9.86 -11.50 20.81
CA VAL A 237 9.14 -10.24 20.57
C VAL A 237 8.40 -10.30 19.23
N ILE A 238 8.99 -10.89 18.19
CA ILE A 238 8.31 -11.12 16.90
C ILE A 238 7.04 -11.98 17.10
N HIS A 239 7.14 -13.04 17.91
CA HIS A 239 5.98 -13.88 18.24
C HIS A 239 4.86 -13.07 18.90
N GLN A 240 5.19 -12.24 19.89
CA GLN A 240 4.23 -11.39 20.60
C GLN A 240 3.58 -10.34 19.67
N LEU A 241 4.37 -9.66 18.85
CA LEU A 241 3.88 -8.61 17.94
C LEU A 241 3.00 -9.18 16.81
N THR A 242 3.41 -10.30 16.23
CA THR A 242 2.77 -10.81 15.00
C THR A 242 1.74 -11.90 15.26
N GLY A 243 1.77 -12.55 16.43
CA GLY A 243 1.00 -13.76 16.71
C GLY A 243 1.43 -14.99 15.90
N CYS A 244 2.50 -14.92 15.10
CA CYS A 244 3.04 -16.09 14.41
C CYS A 244 3.64 -17.07 15.40
N SER A 245 3.38 -18.38 15.24
CA SER A 245 3.99 -19.39 16.11
C SER A 245 5.53 -19.36 16.03
N ARG A 246 6.21 -19.63 17.15
CA ARG A 246 7.69 -19.71 17.23
C ARG A 246 8.28 -20.59 16.12
N LYS A 247 7.74 -21.80 15.95
CA LYS A 247 8.14 -22.73 14.88
C LYS A 247 8.03 -22.13 13.47
N THR A 248 7.03 -21.28 13.22
CA THR A 248 6.87 -20.62 11.92
C THR A 248 7.91 -19.52 11.73
N ILE A 249 8.20 -18.74 12.78
CA ILE A 249 9.22 -17.70 12.78
C ILE A 249 10.61 -18.31 12.54
N GLU A 250 10.97 -19.33 13.32
CA GLU A 250 12.23 -20.08 13.16
C GLU A 250 12.41 -20.58 11.72
N ARG A 251 11.36 -21.15 11.12
CA ARG A 251 11.41 -21.63 9.74
C ARG A 251 11.61 -20.50 8.73
N TYR A 252 10.89 -19.38 8.87
CA TYR A 252 11.05 -18.24 7.95
C TYR A 252 12.45 -17.66 8.03
N ILE A 253 13.01 -17.52 9.23
CA ILE A 253 14.38 -17.03 9.43
C ILE A 253 15.40 -18.02 8.84
N LEU A 254 15.24 -19.32 9.08
CA LEU A 254 16.12 -20.35 8.51
C LEU A 254 16.11 -20.35 6.97
N ASP A 255 14.91 -20.29 6.35
CA ASP A 255 14.78 -20.21 4.89
C ASP A 255 15.40 -18.90 4.37
N PHE A 256 15.26 -17.79 5.07
CA PHE A 256 15.91 -16.52 4.74
C PHE A 256 17.45 -16.60 4.83
N GLU A 257 17.99 -17.13 5.92
CA GLU A 257 19.43 -17.32 6.12
C GLU A 257 20.04 -18.26 5.06
N THR A 258 19.29 -19.31 4.68
CA THR A 258 19.67 -20.18 3.56
C THR A 258 19.75 -19.38 2.26
N GLY A 259 18.75 -18.53 2.00
CA GLY A 259 18.73 -17.64 0.84
C GLY A 259 19.92 -16.67 0.79
N CYS A 260 20.39 -16.16 1.93
CA CYS A 260 21.58 -15.31 1.99
C CYS A 260 22.87 -16.01 1.54
N GLN A 261 22.89 -17.35 1.50
CA GLN A 261 24.01 -18.13 0.98
C GLN A 261 23.83 -18.51 -0.50
N GLU A 262 22.65 -18.27 -1.06
CA GLU A 262 22.33 -18.55 -2.46
C GLU A 262 22.59 -17.33 -3.35
N LYS A 263 22.77 -17.58 -4.65
CA LYS A 263 22.91 -16.52 -5.68
C LYS A 263 22.00 -16.72 -6.88
N ASP A 264 21.27 -17.83 -6.93
CA ASP A 264 20.43 -18.17 -8.07
C ASP A 264 19.07 -17.48 -7.99
N LEU A 265 19.04 -16.22 -8.42
CA LEU A 265 17.80 -15.46 -8.58
C LEU A 265 16.95 -15.97 -9.77
N VAL A 266 17.58 -16.55 -10.78
CA VAL A 266 16.94 -16.88 -12.07
C VAL A 266 15.93 -18.02 -11.92
N SER A 267 16.18 -18.98 -11.01
CA SER A 267 15.24 -20.08 -10.73
C SER A 267 13.87 -19.62 -10.21
N TYR A 268 13.74 -18.37 -9.76
CA TYR A 268 12.49 -17.78 -9.26
C TYR A 268 11.67 -17.06 -10.34
N PHE A 269 12.21 -16.93 -11.56
CA PHE A 269 11.55 -16.21 -12.65
C PHE A 269 10.38 -17.00 -13.25
N GLY A 270 9.31 -16.31 -13.64
CA GLY A 270 8.20 -16.92 -14.39
C GLY A 270 7.25 -17.83 -13.58
N ARG A 271 7.52 -18.10 -12.30
CA ARG A 271 6.72 -19.04 -11.49
C ARG A 271 5.97 -18.40 -10.33
N ASP A 272 5.03 -19.15 -9.76
CA ASP A 272 4.40 -18.81 -8.49
C ASP A 272 5.37 -19.01 -7.33
N LEU A 273 5.39 -18.06 -6.39
CA LEU A 273 6.27 -18.07 -5.23
C LEU A 273 5.49 -18.52 -3.99
N LYS A 274 5.89 -19.64 -3.41
CA LYS A 274 5.36 -20.12 -2.13
C LYS A 274 6.06 -19.39 -0.98
N PRO A 275 5.56 -19.51 0.27
CA PRO A 275 6.19 -18.85 1.42
C PRO A 275 7.68 -19.15 1.59
N LYS A 276 8.12 -20.39 1.35
CA LYS A 276 9.54 -20.76 1.39
C LYS A 276 10.35 -20.02 0.31
N ASP A 277 9.86 -20.03 -0.93
CA ASP A 277 10.51 -19.34 -2.06
C ASP A 277 10.68 -17.85 -1.76
N LEU A 278 9.67 -17.22 -1.16
CA LEU A 278 9.71 -15.82 -0.77
C LEU A 278 10.74 -15.55 0.35
N CYS A 279 10.90 -16.45 1.31
CA CYS A 279 11.92 -16.29 2.36
C CYS A 279 13.33 -16.41 1.78
N LEU A 280 13.58 -17.43 0.96
CA LEU A 280 14.85 -17.61 0.25
C LEU A 280 15.17 -16.40 -0.62
N LEU A 281 14.20 -15.95 -1.42
CA LEU A 281 14.34 -14.78 -2.28
C LEU A 281 14.62 -13.50 -1.49
N HIS A 282 14.09 -13.38 -0.27
CA HIS A 282 14.42 -12.28 0.64
C HIS A 282 15.85 -12.33 1.13
N GLY A 283 16.40 -13.52 1.34
CA GLY A 283 17.82 -13.70 1.64
C GLY A 283 18.72 -13.36 0.46
N ILE A 284 18.35 -13.78 -0.76
CA ILE A 284 19.10 -13.53 -2.00
C ILE A 284 19.16 -12.03 -2.34
N LEU A 285 18.10 -11.28 -2.05
CA LEU A 285 17.95 -9.86 -2.43
C LEU A 285 18.32 -8.87 -1.31
N LYS A 286 18.77 -9.36 -0.15
CA LYS A 286 19.26 -8.52 0.96
C LYS A 286 20.59 -7.87 0.62
#